data_AF-A0AAD3DSY4-F1
#
_entry.id   AF-A0AAD3DSY4-F1
#
_cell.length_a   1.000
_cell.length_b   1.000
_cell.length_c   1.000
_cell.angle_alpha   90.00
_cell.angle_beta   90.00
_cell.angle_gamma   90.00
#
_symmetry.space_group_name_H-M   'P 1'
#
loop_
_entity.id
_entity.type
_entity.pdbx_description
1 polymer ?
#
loop_
_entity_poly.entity_id
_entity_poly.type
_entity_poly.pdbx_seq_one_letter_code
_entity_poly.pdbx_strand_id
1 'polypeptide(L)'
;GGVAGGPGSALPTLHLAKGNYFSLAGRCPFSRLIYPVPELGLAGLGTHLTLDMGGGARFGPDVEWLPQPGLQPVAPDYRVDPRRCEAFYPAIRRFFPGLPDGALQPAYSGVRPKLSGPGEPAADFLVQGAVGGHGVRGWVNLFGIESPGLTSSLALAEHVCKVLESEA
;
A
#
# COMPACT_ATOMS: atom_id res chain seq x y z
N GLY A 1 4.79 -3.29 -24.97
CA GLY A 1 3.51 -3.26 -25.70
C GLY A 1 2.41 -3.03 -24.69
N GLY A 2 1.72 -1.90 -24.75
CA GLY A 2 0.58 -1.65 -23.89
C GLY A 2 -0.63 -2.41 -24.42
N VAL A 3 -1.34 -3.10 -23.53
CA VAL A 3 -2.66 -3.63 -23.85
C VAL A 3 -3.58 -2.42 -23.93
N ALA A 4 -3.96 -2.04 -25.15
CA ALA A 4 -5.06 -1.10 -25.33
C ALA A 4 -6.27 -1.68 -24.61
N GLY A 5 -6.80 -0.96 -23.61
CA GLY A 5 -8.00 -1.37 -22.90
C GLY A 5 -9.07 -1.75 -23.92
N GLY A 6 -9.69 -2.92 -23.73
CA GLY A 6 -10.73 -3.39 -24.63
C GLY A 6 -11.81 -2.32 -24.87
N PRO A 7 -12.47 -2.32 -26.04
CA PRO A 7 -13.43 -1.28 -26.38
C PRO A 7 -14.60 -1.28 -25.39
N GLY A 8 -14.74 -0.19 -24.62
CA GLY A 8 -15.98 0.12 -23.89
C GLY A 8 -15.90 0.41 -22.39
N SER A 9 -14.78 0.12 -21.69
CA SER A 9 -14.64 0.51 -20.27
C SER A 9 -13.46 1.44 -20.03
N ALA A 10 -13.70 2.57 -19.38
CA ALA A 10 -12.63 3.49 -18.98
C ALA A 10 -11.68 2.79 -17.99
N LEU A 11 -10.37 2.82 -18.29
CA LEU A 11 -9.34 2.42 -17.33
C LEU A 11 -9.38 3.41 -16.16
N PRO A 12 -9.38 2.94 -14.90
CA PRO A 12 -9.40 3.84 -13.77
C PRO A 12 -8.06 4.58 -13.65
N THR A 13 -8.09 5.78 -13.07
CA THR A 13 -6.87 6.56 -12.79
C THR A 13 -6.04 5.85 -11.72
N LEU A 14 -4.76 5.62 -12.02
CA LEU A 14 -3.81 5.03 -11.08
C LEU A 14 -3.08 6.12 -10.29
N HIS A 15 -3.20 6.06 -8.97
CA HIS A 15 -2.37 6.84 -8.07
C HIS A 15 -1.34 5.94 -7.40
N LEU A 16 -0.13 6.46 -7.21
CA LEU A 16 0.97 5.73 -6.56
C LEU A 16 1.27 6.37 -5.21
N ALA A 17 1.12 5.58 -4.14
CA ALA A 17 1.45 6.00 -2.78
C ALA A 17 2.59 5.13 -2.25
N LYS A 18 3.79 5.70 -2.19
CA LYS A 18 4.95 5.10 -1.56
C LYS A 18 4.80 5.16 -0.04
N GLY A 19 5.20 4.08 0.61
CA GLY A 19 5.28 3.97 2.06
C GLY A 19 6.69 3.56 2.45
N ASN A 20 7.32 4.38 3.27
CA ASN A 20 8.69 4.20 3.76
C ASN A 20 8.67 3.54 5.14
N TYR A 21 9.60 2.62 5.37
CA TYR A 21 9.77 1.93 6.64
C TYR A 21 11.15 2.18 7.23
N PHE A 22 11.19 2.30 8.55
CA PHE A 22 12.42 2.44 9.32
C PHE A 22 12.55 1.31 10.33
N SER A 23 13.70 0.65 10.38
CA SER A 23 13.99 -0.37 11.39
C SER A 23 14.47 0.27 12.70
N LEU A 24 14.12 -0.35 13.83
CA LEU A 24 14.68 0.00 15.13
C LEU A 24 16.08 -0.60 15.28
N ALA A 25 17.06 0.23 15.62
CA ALA A 25 18.38 -0.22 16.05
C ALA A 25 18.29 -0.84 17.45
N GLY A 26 18.81 -2.07 17.61
CA GLY A 26 18.80 -2.79 18.88
C GLY A 26 17.50 -3.57 19.14
N ARG A 27 17.24 -3.87 20.41
CA ARG A 27 16.14 -4.75 20.81
C ARG A 27 14.82 -4.00 20.88
N CYS A 28 13.80 -4.53 20.23
CA CYS A 28 12.42 -4.07 20.41
C CYS A 28 11.88 -4.46 21.80
N PRO A 29 11.28 -3.51 22.56
CA PRO A 29 10.67 -3.83 23.86
C PRO A 29 9.28 -4.49 23.72
N PHE A 30 8.72 -4.56 22.51
CA PHE A 30 7.39 -5.09 22.25
C PHE A 30 7.43 -6.50 21.63
N SER A 31 6.43 -7.31 21.96
CA SER A 31 6.24 -8.67 21.43
C SER A 31 5.00 -8.81 20.54
N ARG A 32 4.31 -7.70 20.26
CA ARG A 32 3.10 -7.64 19.44
C ARG A 32 3.17 -6.46 18.50
N LEU A 33 2.41 -6.54 17.41
CA LEU A 33 2.22 -5.43 16.49
C LEU A 33 1.44 -4.30 17.21
N ILE A 34 1.77 -3.04 16.94
CA ILE A 34 1.07 -1.89 17.52
C ILE A 34 0.53 -1.03 16.40
N TYR A 35 -0.79 -0.84 16.40
CA TYR A 35 -1.52 0.00 15.47
C TYR A 35 -2.22 1.09 16.29
N PRO A 36 -1.72 2.33 16.32
CA PRO A 36 -2.45 3.42 16.94
C PRO A 36 -3.78 3.63 16.22
N VAL A 37 -4.77 4.11 16.96
CA VAL A 37 -6.05 4.49 16.38
C VAL A 37 -5.81 5.61 15.35
N PRO A 38 -6.34 5.49 14.12
CA PRO A 38 -6.22 6.54 13.12
C PRO A 38 -6.79 7.86 13.65
N GLU A 39 -6.05 8.96 13.50
CA GLU A 39 -6.60 10.28 13.78
C GLU A 39 -7.61 10.67 12.70
N LEU A 40 -8.79 11.13 13.12
CA LEU A 40 -9.84 11.62 12.23
C LEU A 40 -9.27 12.68 11.27
N GLY A 41 -9.34 12.40 9.97
CA GLY A 41 -8.87 13.30 8.91
C GLY A 41 -7.42 13.08 8.46
N LEU A 42 -6.62 12.27 9.16
CA LEU A 42 -5.28 11.88 8.69
C LEU A 42 -5.37 10.53 7.95
N ALA A 43 -5.56 10.59 6.63
CA ALA A 43 -5.52 9.42 5.76
C ALA A 43 -4.16 8.71 5.87
N GLY A 44 -4.12 7.57 6.58
CA GLY A 44 -3.01 6.62 6.53
C GLY A 44 -1.75 6.98 7.32
N LEU A 45 -1.81 7.96 8.23
CA LEU A 45 -0.66 8.45 9.01
C LEU A 45 -0.46 7.71 10.35
N GLY A 46 -0.87 6.44 10.42
CA GLY A 46 -0.53 5.58 11.55
C GLY A 46 0.85 4.98 11.33
N THR A 47 1.89 5.53 11.98
CA THR A 47 3.18 4.83 12.06
C THR A 47 2.97 3.61 12.95
N HIS A 48 2.75 2.45 12.34
CA HIS A 48 2.56 1.19 13.05
C HIS A 48 3.91 0.58 13.41
N LEU A 49 3.93 -0.24 14.47
CA LEU A 49 5.04 -1.14 14.75
C LEU A 49 4.69 -2.53 14.23
N THR A 50 5.56 -3.05 13.37
CA THR A 50 5.53 -4.44 12.93
C THR A 50 6.78 -5.16 13.41
N LEU A 51 6.68 -6.48 13.52
CA LEU A 51 7.79 -7.37 13.88
C LEU A 51 7.99 -8.33 12.71
N ASP A 52 9.23 -8.48 12.26
CA ASP A 52 9.58 -9.60 11.38
C ASP A 52 9.71 -10.91 12.18
N MET A 53 9.88 -12.02 11.46
CA MET A 53 9.97 -13.36 12.07
C MET A 53 11.18 -13.53 12.99
N GLY A 54 12.20 -12.66 12.88
CA GLY A 54 13.36 -12.63 13.77
C GLY A 54 13.16 -11.72 14.99
N GLY A 55 12.00 -11.08 15.13
CA GLY A 55 11.71 -10.10 16.19
C GLY A 55 12.27 -8.71 15.91
N GLY A 56 12.78 -8.45 14.70
CA GLY A 56 13.22 -7.14 14.27
C GLY A 56 12.03 -6.20 14.13
N ALA A 57 12.09 -5.02 14.75
CA ALA A 57 11.01 -4.04 14.70
C ALA A 57 11.16 -3.09 13.53
N ARG A 58 10.03 -2.82 12.86
CA ARG A 58 9.93 -1.82 11.79
C ARG A 58 8.76 -0.91 12.05
N PHE A 59 9.01 0.37 11.88
CA PHE A 59 8.02 1.43 11.96
C PHE A 59 7.58 1.87 10.58
N GLY A 60 6.29 2.15 10.46
CA GLY A 60 5.69 2.70 9.26
C GLY A 60 4.48 1.89 8.80
N PRO A 61 4.15 1.97 7.51
CA PRO A 61 4.70 2.94 6.56
C PRO A 61 4.17 4.35 6.81
N ASP A 62 4.87 5.36 6.28
CA ASP A 62 4.26 6.66 6.01
C ASP A 62 3.49 6.67 4.66
N VAL A 63 3.11 7.87 4.23
CA VAL A 63 2.51 8.11 2.91
C VAL A 63 3.30 9.19 2.18
N GLU A 64 3.79 8.83 1.00
CA GLU A 64 4.47 9.69 0.04
C GLU A 64 3.82 9.48 -1.33
N TRP A 65 3.02 10.45 -1.77
CA TRP A 65 2.39 10.39 -3.09
C TRP A 65 3.43 10.64 -4.18
N LEU A 66 3.56 9.68 -5.10
CA LEU A 66 4.47 9.81 -6.22
C LEU A 66 3.78 10.55 -7.38
N PRO A 67 4.55 11.25 -8.24
CA PRO A 67 4.01 11.84 -9.46
C PRO A 67 3.27 10.79 -10.29
N GLN A 68 2.21 11.23 -10.95
CA GLN A 68 1.44 10.36 -11.85
C GLN A 68 2.39 9.81 -12.93
N PRO A 69 2.50 8.48 -13.08
CA PRO A 69 3.21 7.93 -14.21
C PRO A 69 2.49 8.39 -15.48
N GLY A 70 3.21 8.99 -16.41
CA GLY A 70 2.66 9.31 -17.73
C GLY A 70 2.29 8.04 -18.51
N LEU A 71 2.06 8.17 -19.82
CA LEU A 71 1.78 7.01 -20.71
C LEU A 71 2.89 5.96 -20.76
N GLN A 72 4.07 6.25 -20.19
CA GLN A 72 5.18 5.31 -20.06
C GLN A 72 5.39 4.96 -18.58
N PRO A 73 5.44 3.66 -18.23
CA PRO A 73 5.71 3.24 -16.87
C PRO A 73 7.14 3.62 -16.49
N VAL A 74 7.28 4.63 -15.63
CA VAL A 74 8.53 4.90 -14.92
C VAL A 74 8.52 4.05 -13.66
N ALA A 75 9.53 3.19 -13.51
CA ALA A 75 9.68 2.40 -12.30
C ALA A 75 9.82 3.35 -11.08
N PRO A 76 9.06 3.15 -9.98
CA PRO A 76 9.20 3.96 -8.79
C PRO A 76 10.61 3.88 -8.21
N ASP A 77 11.10 5.00 -7.67
CA ASP A 77 12.32 5.00 -6.87
C ASP A 77 12.02 4.48 -5.46
N TYR A 78 12.53 3.28 -5.16
CA TYR A 78 12.33 2.60 -3.87
C TYR A 78 13.33 2.99 -2.78
N ARG A 79 14.29 3.89 -3.06
CA ARG A 79 15.23 4.36 -2.03
C ARG A 79 14.47 5.09 -0.91
N VAL A 80 14.79 4.78 0.34
CA VAL A 80 14.22 5.45 1.51
C VAL A 80 15.05 6.68 1.82
N ASP A 81 14.45 7.86 1.80
CA ASP A 81 15.10 9.09 2.25
C ASP A 81 15.24 9.06 3.79
N PRO A 82 16.48 9.03 4.34
CA PRO A 82 16.69 8.93 5.78
C PRO A 82 16.01 10.04 6.58
N ARG A 83 15.82 11.23 5.99
CA ARG A 83 15.24 12.39 6.68
C ARG A 83 13.76 12.21 7.01
N ARG A 84 13.07 11.29 6.31
CA ARG A 84 11.65 11.02 6.58
C ARG A 84 11.41 10.43 7.98
N CYS A 85 12.44 9.87 8.62
CA CYS A 85 12.31 9.35 9.98
C CYS A 85 11.99 10.44 11.01
N GLU A 86 12.28 11.72 10.73
CA GLU A 86 12.01 12.83 11.65
C GLU A 86 10.54 12.91 12.05
N ALA A 87 9.62 12.69 11.09
CA ALA A 87 8.18 12.69 11.34
C ALA A 87 7.69 11.47 12.15
N PHE A 88 8.49 10.40 12.24
CA PHE A 88 8.12 9.16 12.92
C PHE A 88 8.29 9.28 14.44
N TYR A 89 9.32 10.01 14.91
CA TYR A 89 9.64 10.07 16.34
C TYR A 89 8.46 10.56 17.21
N PRO A 90 7.78 11.67 16.89
CA PRO A 90 6.63 12.12 17.70
C PRO A 90 5.49 11.10 17.71
N ALA A 91 5.20 10.48 16.57
CA ALA A 91 4.14 9.49 16.45
C ALA A 91 4.44 8.22 17.26
N ILE A 92 5.67 7.69 17.15
CA ILE A 92 6.10 6.50 17.87
C ILE A 92 6.14 6.76 19.38
N ARG A 93 6.62 7.94 19.81
CA ARG A 93 6.74 8.28 21.23
C ARG A 93 5.42 8.33 21.99
N ARG A 94 4.28 8.37 21.30
CA ARG A 94 2.96 8.22 21.93
C ARG A 94 2.75 6.86 22.57
N PHE A 95 3.33 5.80 22.01
CA PHE A 95 3.24 4.43 22.53
C PHE A 95 4.60 3.84 22.95
N PHE A 96 5.70 4.47 22.57
CA PHE A 96 7.05 4.15 23.02
C PHE A 96 7.82 5.42 23.44
N PRO A 97 7.48 6.03 24.60
CA PRO A 97 8.08 7.29 25.04
C PRO A 97 9.61 7.26 25.19
N GLY A 98 10.16 6.09 25.51
CA GLY A 98 11.60 5.85 25.68
C GLY A 98 12.38 5.61 24.39
N LEU A 99 11.80 5.83 23.20
CA LEU A 99 12.51 5.69 21.93
C LEU A 99 13.74 6.63 21.89
N PRO A 100 14.98 6.09 21.81
CA PRO A 100 16.18 6.92 21.76
C PRO A 100 16.26 7.75 20.47
N ASP A 101 16.85 8.93 20.54
CA ASP A 101 17.18 9.70 19.34
C ASP A 101 18.16 8.92 18.45
N GLY A 102 17.98 9.01 17.13
CA GLY A 102 18.83 8.31 16.17
C GLY A 102 18.64 6.79 16.11
N ALA A 103 17.66 6.22 16.81
CA ALA A 103 17.42 4.78 16.83
C ALA A 103 16.76 4.23 15.55
N LEU A 104 16.27 5.09 14.66
CA LEU A 104 15.61 4.68 13.41
C LEU A 104 16.60 4.66 12.25
N GLN A 105 16.71 3.50 11.57
CA GLN A 105 17.53 3.33 10.39
C GLN A 105 16.65 3.11 9.15
N PRO A 106 16.98 3.69 7.98
CA PRO A 106 16.26 3.42 6.74
C PRO A 106 16.22 1.91 6.47
N ALA A 107 15.03 1.38 6.19
CA ALA A 107 14.87 -0.04 5.86
C ALA A 107 14.49 -0.22 4.40
N TYR A 108 13.19 -0.26 4.10
CA TYR A 108 12.68 -0.46 2.74
C TYR A 108 11.48 0.45 2.48
N SER A 109 11.05 0.51 1.22
CA SER A 109 9.79 1.12 0.85
C SER A 109 8.97 0.17 -0.02
N GLY A 110 7.65 0.40 -0.05
CA GLY A 110 6.73 -0.23 -0.99
C GLY A 110 5.82 0.81 -1.61
N VAL A 111 5.25 0.53 -2.78
CA VAL A 111 4.34 1.44 -3.48
C VAL A 111 2.98 0.78 -3.64
N ARG A 112 1.93 1.47 -3.19
CA ARG A 112 0.54 1.02 -3.30
C ARG A 112 -0.07 1.55 -4.60
N PRO A 113 -0.72 0.68 -5.40
CA PRO A 113 -1.55 1.12 -6.52
C PRO A 113 -2.93 1.52 -5.99
N LYS A 114 -3.23 2.82 -5.93
CA LYS A 114 -4.49 3.37 -5.42
C LYS A 114 -5.39 3.81 -6.56
N LEU A 115 -6.70 3.67 -6.38
CA LEU A 115 -7.72 4.18 -7.31
C LEU A 115 -8.32 5.53 -6.90
N SER A 116 -7.96 6.02 -5.71
CA SER A 116 -8.30 7.34 -5.24
C SER A 116 -7.05 8.13 -4.87
N GLY A 117 -7.12 9.44 -5.10
CA GLY A 117 -6.04 10.39 -4.92
C GLY A 117 -5.90 10.94 -3.50
N PRO A 118 -4.93 11.85 -3.28
CA PRO A 118 -4.77 12.54 -2.01
C PRO A 118 -6.05 13.29 -1.60
N GLY A 119 -6.54 13.04 -0.37
CA GLY A 119 -7.73 13.71 0.18
C GLY A 119 -9.06 13.09 -0.23
N GLU A 120 -9.05 12.09 -1.13
CA GLU A 120 -10.25 11.36 -1.51
C GLU A 120 -10.48 10.15 -0.57
N PRO A 121 -11.74 9.69 -0.43
CA PRO A 121 -12.02 8.44 0.27
C PRO A 121 -11.26 7.27 -0.35
N ALA A 122 -10.82 6.31 0.48
CA ALA A 122 -10.18 5.11 -0.03
C ALA A 122 -11.18 4.33 -0.92
N ALA A 123 -10.79 4.10 -2.17
CA ALA A 123 -11.54 3.24 -3.09
C ALA A 123 -11.35 1.75 -2.74
N ASP A 124 -12.34 0.93 -3.06
CA ASP A 124 -12.27 -0.53 -2.94
C ASP A 124 -11.43 -1.14 -4.08
N PHE A 125 -11.09 -2.42 -3.97
CA PHE A 125 -10.52 -3.20 -5.07
C PHE A 125 -11.47 -3.23 -6.26
N LEU A 126 -10.93 -3.11 -7.46
CA LEU A 126 -11.70 -3.28 -8.69
C LEU A 126 -11.23 -4.53 -9.43
N VAL A 127 -12.09 -5.57 -9.39
CA VAL A 127 -11.96 -6.76 -10.22
C VAL A 127 -12.95 -6.61 -11.37
N GLN A 128 -12.43 -6.50 -12.59
CA GLN A 128 -13.23 -6.19 -13.77
C GLN A 128 -13.06 -7.30 -14.81
N GLY A 129 -14.15 -7.97 -15.17
CA GLY A 129 -14.19 -8.99 -16.25
C GLY A 129 -15.01 -8.53 -17.46
N ALA A 130 -15.42 -9.48 -18.30
CA ALA A 130 -16.19 -9.23 -19.51
C ALA A 130 -17.62 -8.76 -19.19
N VAL A 131 -18.36 -9.53 -18.38
CA VAL A 131 -19.76 -9.24 -18.04
C VAL A 131 -19.84 -8.05 -17.07
N GLY A 132 -20.56 -7.00 -17.44
CA GLY A 132 -20.67 -5.78 -16.63
C GLY A 132 -19.39 -4.93 -16.57
N GLY A 133 -18.33 -5.32 -17.28
CA GLY A 133 -17.04 -4.62 -17.30
C GLY A 133 -16.60 -4.25 -18.72
N HIS A 134 -15.46 -4.78 -19.15
CA HIS A 134 -14.80 -4.38 -20.41
C HIS A 134 -15.23 -5.19 -21.64
N GLY A 135 -16.09 -6.20 -21.49
CA GLY A 135 -16.64 -6.98 -22.62
C GLY A 135 -15.68 -7.96 -23.30
N VAL A 136 -14.49 -8.21 -22.75
CA VAL A 136 -13.48 -9.12 -23.34
C VAL A 136 -13.45 -10.43 -22.57
N ARG A 137 -13.97 -11.51 -23.16
CA ARG A 137 -14.01 -12.83 -22.51
C ARG A 137 -12.62 -13.38 -22.22
N GLY A 138 -12.47 -14.08 -21.11
CA GLY A 138 -11.23 -14.72 -20.67
C GLY A 138 -10.17 -13.74 -20.16
N TRP A 139 -10.53 -12.46 -19.96
CA TRP A 139 -9.64 -11.41 -19.48
C TRP A 139 -10.21 -10.80 -18.20
N VAL A 140 -9.38 -10.64 -17.17
CA VAL A 140 -9.75 -9.97 -15.91
C VAL A 140 -8.69 -8.96 -15.53
N ASN A 141 -9.11 -7.72 -15.29
CA ASN A 141 -8.27 -6.69 -14.68
C ASN A 141 -8.40 -6.72 -13.16
N LEU A 142 -7.28 -6.54 -12.47
CA LEU A 142 -7.23 -6.30 -11.03
C LEU A 142 -6.60 -4.93 -10.79
N PHE A 143 -7.40 -3.96 -10.35
CA PHE A 143 -6.93 -2.61 -10.07
C PHE A 143 -7.10 -2.26 -8.60
N GLY A 144 -6.24 -1.37 -8.11
CA GLY A 144 -6.35 -0.88 -6.74
C GLY A 144 -6.01 -1.89 -5.66
N ILE A 145 -5.33 -3.00 -5.98
CA ILE A 145 -5.00 -4.06 -5.03
C ILE A 145 -3.91 -3.58 -4.06
N GLU A 146 -4.29 -2.70 -3.14
CA GLU A 146 -3.47 -2.21 -2.03
C GLU A 146 -3.71 -3.06 -0.76
N SER A 147 -3.49 -2.53 0.44
CA SER A 147 -3.84 -3.25 1.68
C SER A 147 -5.37 -3.39 1.78
N PRO A 148 -5.92 -4.56 2.16
CA PRO A 148 -5.26 -5.77 2.69
C PRO A 148 -5.01 -6.88 1.66
N GLY A 149 -4.53 -6.56 0.45
CA GLY A 149 -4.44 -7.46 -0.71
C GLY A 149 -3.64 -8.74 -0.50
N LEU A 150 -2.58 -8.71 0.31
CA LEU A 150 -1.85 -9.92 0.69
C LEU A 150 -2.74 -10.85 1.53
N THR A 151 -3.38 -10.30 2.57
CA THR A 151 -4.27 -11.06 3.46
C THR A 151 -5.47 -11.63 2.71
N SER A 152 -6.02 -10.90 1.74
CA SER A 152 -7.17 -11.33 0.95
C SER A 152 -6.80 -12.09 -0.32
N SER A 153 -5.52 -12.40 -0.56
CA SER A 153 -5.04 -12.90 -1.85
C SER A 153 -5.73 -14.19 -2.33
N LEU A 154 -5.98 -15.14 -1.43
CA LEU A 154 -6.67 -16.39 -1.77
C LEU A 154 -8.14 -16.16 -2.11
N ALA A 155 -8.86 -15.38 -1.31
CA ALA A 155 -10.25 -15.02 -1.57
C ALA A 155 -10.39 -14.19 -2.86
N LEU A 156 -9.42 -13.32 -3.15
CA LEU A 156 -9.34 -12.55 -4.37
C LEU A 156 -9.15 -13.47 -5.59
N ALA A 157 -8.29 -14.49 -5.49
CA ALA A 157 -8.10 -15.48 -6.54
C ALA A 157 -9.40 -16.28 -6.81
N GLU A 158 -10.09 -16.72 -5.76
CA GLU A 158 -11.40 -17.38 -5.90
C GLU A 158 -12.44 -16.47 -6.57
N HIS A 159 -12.45 -15.18 -6.24
CA HIS A 159 -13.33 -14.21 -6.88
C HIS A 159 -13.01 -14.04 -8.36
N VAL A 160 -11.74 -13.98 -8.73
CA VAL A 160 -11.30 -13.94 -10.14
C VAL A 160 -11.76 -15.19 -10.90
N CYS A 161 -11.64 -16.39 -10.31
CA CYS A 161 -12.15 -17.62 -10.94
C CYS A 161 -13.66 -17.55 -11.19
N LYS A 162 -14.45 -17.07 -10.22
CA LYS A 162 -15.90 -16.91 -10.38
C LYS A 162 -16.26 -15.91 -11.48
N VAL A 163 -15.51 -14.81 -11.60
CA VAL A 163 -15.69 -13.84 -12.68
C VAL A 163 -15.47 -14.51 -14.03
N LEU A 164 -14.37 -15.27 -14.19
CA LEU A 164 -14.08 -16.00 -15.43
C LEU A 164 -15.13 -17.08 -15.76
N GLU A 165 -15.58 -17.85 -14.76
CA GLU A 165 -16.60 -18.88 -14.94
C GLU A 165 -17.95 -18.31 -15.36
N SER A 166 -18.29 -17.10 -14.92
CA SER A 166 -19.55 -16.43 -15.31
C SER A 166 -19.59 -16.00 -16.79
N GLU A 167 -18.47 -16.09 -17.49
CA GLU A 167 -18.34 -15.75 -18.91
C GLU A 167 -18.46 -16.96 -19.85
N ALA A 168 -18.45 -18.18 -19.29
CA ALA A 168 -18.57 -19.45 -20.00
C ALA A 168 -20.01 -19.67 -20.48
#